data_AF-A0A9P6XUW8-F1
#
_entry.id   AF-A0A9P6XUW8-F1
#
_cell.length_a   1.000
_cell.length_b   1.000
_cell.length_c   1.000
_cell.angle_alpha   90.00
_cell.angle_beta   90.00
_cell.angle_gamma   90.00
#
_symmetry.space_group_name_H-M   'P 1'
#
loop_
_entity.id
_entity.type
_entity.pdbx_description
1 polymer ?
#
loop_
_entity_poly.entity_id
_entity_poly.type
_entity_poly.pdbx_seq_one_letter_code
_entity_poly.pdbx_strand_id
1 'polypeptide(L)'
;MQAVRKAADGGMRSLQLRRKNVPDSVRAEQARALAPLCRELGVVFLINDDWRLALEVGADGAHVGREDESLARIRAEAGPDLILGGASYDDLPSARCSPPPSSRTPSAHRCRC
;
A
#
# COMPACT_ATOMS: atom_id res chain seq x y z
N MET A 1 -2.57 -10.19 13.24
CA MET A 1 -1.25 -9.51 13.32
C MET A 1 -0.06 -10.45 13.34
N GLN A 2 -0.11 -11.62 13.99
CA GLN A 2 1.05 -12.53 14.09
C GLN A 2 1.63 -12.98 12.73
N ALA A 3 0.78 -13.29 11.75
CA ALA A 3 1.24 -13.67 10.41
C ALA A 3 2.06 -12.57 9.72
N VAL A 4 1.67 -11.30 9.89
CA VAL A 4 2.39 -10.15 9.32
C VAL A 4 3.78 -10.01 9.95
N ARG A 5 3.89 -10.17 11.28
CA ARG A 5 5.18 -10.15 11.98
C ARG A 5 6.11 -11.26 11.48
N LYS A 6 5.62 -12.51 11.44
CA LYS A 6 6.40 -13.65 10.93
C LYS A 6 6.84 -13.45 9.47
N ALA A 7 5.97 -12.89 8.63
CA ALA A 7 6.32 -12.59 7.25
C ALA A 7 7.40 -11.50 7.15
N ALA A 8 7.31 -10.45 7.98
CA ALA A 8 8.32 -9.40 8.05
C ALA A 8 9.68 -9.95 8.55
N ASP A 9 9.68 -10.80 9.58
CA ASP A 9 10.88 -11.50 10.06
C ASP A 9 11.49 -12.39 8.97
N GLY A 10 10.65 -12.96 8.11
CA GLY A 10 11.04 -13.72 6.92
C GLY A 10 11.50 -12.86 5.73
N GLY A 11 11.56 -11.53 5.86
CA GLY A 11 12.06 -10.62 4.84
C GLY A 11 11.01 -9.99 3.92
N MET A 12 9.72 -10.10 4.23
CA MET A 12 8.66 -9.39 3.50
C MET A 12 8.93 -7.88 3.51
N ARG A 13 8.90 -7.24 2.33
CA ARG A 13 9.19 -5.80 2.17
C ARG A 13 7.94 -4.94 1.94
N SER A 14 6.85 -5.56 1.51
CA SER A 14 5.58 -4.89 1.25
C SER A 14 4.41 -5.78 1.61
N LEU A 15 3.34 -5.17 2.11
CA LEU A 15 2.06 -5.82 2.42
C LEU A 15 0.93 -5.06 1.74
N GLN A 16 0.07 -5.77 1.01
CA GLN A 16 -1.18 -5.22 0.48
C GLN A 16 -2.38 -5.80 1.22
N LEU A 17 -3.21 -4.94 1.82
CA LEU A 17 -4.47 -5.36 2.41
C LEU A 17 -5.53 -5.53 1.33
N ARG A 18 -5.86 -6.78 1.02
CA ARG A 18 -6.89 -7.13 0.03
C ARG A 18 -8.06 -7.87 0.67
N ARG A 19 -9.14 -7.16 0.97
CA ARG A 19 -10.37 -7.68 1.60
C ARG A 19 -11.61 -7.23 0.82
N LYS A 20 -12.07 -8.08 -0.10
CA LYS A 20 -13.21 -7.77 -0.99
C LYS A 20 -14.58 -8.18 -0.43
N ASN A 21 -14.62 -9.19 0.45
CA ASN A 21 -15.86 -9.83 0.89
C ASN A 21 -16.14 -9.58 2.38
N VAL A 22 -15.81 -8.40 2.89
CA VAL A 22 -16.05 -7.99 4.28
C VAL A 22 -16.64 -6.59 4.31
N PRO A 23 -17.40 -6.22 5.37
CA PRO A 23 -17.87 -4.85 5.54
C PRO A 23 -16.71 -3.84 5.56
N ASP A 24 -16.95 -2.64 5.02
CA ASP A 24 -15.95 -1.57 4.97
C ASP A 24 -15.42 -1.20 6.37
N SER A 25 -16.27 -1.26 7.39
CA SER A 25 -15.87 -1.02 8.78
C SER A 25 -14.80 -1.99 9.27
N VAL A 26 -14.95 -3.29 8.94
CA VAL A 26 -14.00 -4.34 9.29
C VAL A 26 -12.70 -4.17 8.51
N ARG A 27 -12.79 -3.82 7.22
CA ARG A 27 -11.60 -3.51 6.40
C ARG A 27 -10.84 -2.31 6.98
N ALA A 28 -11.55 -1.25 7.34
CA ALA A 28 -10.97 -0.04 7.90
C ALA A 28 -10.34 -0.27 9.28
N GLU A 29 -10.97 -1.08 10.14
CA GLU A 29 -10.38 -1.49 11.41
C GLU A 29 -9.06 -2.24 11.22
N GLN A 30 -9.04 -3.21 10.29
CA GLN A 30 -7.81 -3.94 9.95
C GLN A 30 -6.74 -3.00 9.39
N ALA A 31 -7.11 -2.08 8.51
CA ALA A 31 -6.19 -1.11 7.91
C ALA A 31 -5.57 -0.19 8.99
N ARG A 32 -6.38 0.35 9.90
CA ARG A 32 -5.93 1.19 11.02
C ARG A 32 -4.97 0.47 11.96
N ALA A 33 -5.15 -0.84 12.16
CA ALA A 33 -4.26 -1.64 12.98
C ALA A 33 -2.97 -2.09 12.25
N LEU A 34 -3.05 -2.29 10.92
CA LEU A 34 -1.90 -2.72 10.10
C LEU A 34 -0.96 -1.58 9.73
N ALA A 35 -1.47 -0.38 9.48
CA ALA A 35 -0.65 0.77 9.08
C ALA A 35 0.49 1.10 10.08
N PRO A 36 0.24 1.28 11.40
CA PRO A 36 1.32 1.51 12.36
C PRO A 36 2.25 0.30 12.49
N LEU A 37 1.70 -0.92 12.45
CA LEU A 37 2.50 -2.14 12.52
C LEU A 37 3.49 -2.25 11.36
N CYS A 38 3.03 -2.00 10.13
CA CYS A 38 3.91 -2.07 8.95
C CYS A 38 4.99 -0.98 9.01
N ARG A 39 4.64 0.21 9.52
CA ARG A 39 5.59 1.30 9.76
C ARG A 39 6.68 0.91 10.75
N GLU A 40 6.31 0.30 11.87
CA GLU A 40 7.25 -0.23 12.86
C GLU A 40 8.19 -1.28 12.27
N LEU A 41 7.65 -2.15 11.40
CA LEU A 41 8.40 -3.24 10.76
C LEU A 41 9.21 -2.80 9.54
N GLY A 42 9.12 -1.53 9.11
CA GLY A 42 9.75 -1.05 7.88
C GLY A 42 9.21 -1.70 6.60
N VAL A 43 7.95 -2.16 6.63
CA VAL A 43 7.24 -2.79 5.52
C VAL A 43 6.35 -1.74 4.84
N VAL A 44 6.43 -1.64 3.51
CA VAL A 44 5.55 -0.77 2.71
C VAL A 44 4.12 -1.29 2.78
N PHE A 45 3.17 -0.46 3.18
CA PHE A 45 1.76 -0.86 3.34
C PHE A 45 0.88 -0.25 2.26
N LEU A 46 0.12 -1.10 1.56
CA LEU A 46 -0.78 -0.71 0.47
C LEU A 46 -2.21 -1.15 0.75
N ILE A 47 -3.20 -0.33 0.37
CA ILE A 47 -4.62 -0.70 0.38
C ILE A 47 -5.08 -1.04 -1.04
N ASN A 48 -5.81 -2.13 -1.20
CA ASN A 48 -6.38 -2.52 -2.50
C ASN A 48 -7.75 -1.86 -2.72
N ASP A 49 -7.99 -1.36 -3.93
CA ASP A 49 -9.22 -0.73 -4.48
C ASP A 49 -9.72 0.54 -3.75
N ASP A 50 -9.16 0.91 -2.59
CA ASP A 50 -9.63 2.02 -1.76
C ASP A 50 -8.49 2.98 -1.39
N TRP A 51 -8.18 3.90 -2.31
CA TRP A 51 -7.13 4.90 -2.11
C TRP A 51 -7.50 5.97 -1.07
N ARG A 52 -8.79 6.20 -0.83
CA ARG A 52 -9.24 7.14 0.22
C ARG A 52 -8.99 6.55 1.60
N LEU A 53 -9.27 5.27 1.80
CA LEU A 53 -8.90 4.56 3.02
C LEU A 53 -7.38 4.53 3.21
N ALA A 54 -6.59 4.41 2.13
CA ALA A 54 -5.13 4.49 2.21
C ALA A 54 -4.66 5.82 2.81
N LEU A 55 -5.23 6.93 2.38
CA LEU A 55 -4.97 8.25 2.94
C LEU A 55 -5.45 8.36 4.40
N GLU A 56 -6.67 7.91 4.69
CA GLU A 56 -7.26 7.96 6.04
C GLU A 56 -6.37 7.28 7.09
N VAL A 57 -5.84 6.09 6.78
CA VAL A 57 -5.03 5.31 7.73
C VAL A 57 -3.53 5.63 7.66
N GLY A 58 -3.11 6.50 6.74
CA GLY A 58 -1.70 6.81 6.50
C GLY A 58 -0.89 5.62 5.99
N ALA A 59 -1.49 4.82 5.09
CA ALA A 59 -0.78 3.80 4.31
C ALA A 59 0.20 4.46 3.32
N ASP A 60 1.20 3.73 2.86
CA ASP A 60 2.19 4.26 1.91
C ASP A 60 1.62 4.35 0.48
N GLY A 61 0.54 3.61 0.19
CA GLY A 61 -0.07 3.62 -1.13
C GLY A 61 -1.38 2.87 -1.27
N ALA A 62 -1.87 2.88 -2.50
CA ALA A 62 -3.04 2.13 -2.93
C ALA A 62 -2.80 1.42 -4.26
N HIS A 63 -3.45 0.29 -4.43
CA HIS A 63 -3.53 -0.41 -5.71
C HIS A 63 -4.95 -0.28 -6.25
N VAL A 64 -5.10 0.24 -7.46
CA VAL A 64 -6.40 0.49 -8.11
C VAL A 64 -6.53 -0.32 -9.40
N GLY A 65 -7.70 -0.88 -9.63
CA GLY A 65 -8.07 -1.62 -10.83
C GLY A 65 -8.49 -0.71 -11.98
N ARG A 66 -8.71 -1.32 -13.15
CA ARG A 66 -9.08 -0.61 -14.39
C ARG A 66 -10.46 0.05 -14.34
N GLU A 67 -11.37 -0.51 -13.55
CA GLU A 67 -12.74 -0.01 -13.38
C GLU A 67 -12.85 1.08 -12.32
N ASP A 68 -11.75 1.35 -11.59
CA ASP A 68 -11.70 2.39 -10.58
C ASP A 68 -11.48 3.78 -11.23
N GLU A 69 -11.49 4.82 -10.40
CA GLU A 69 -11.19 6.18 -10.84
C GLU A 69 -9.84 6.26 -11.58
N SER A 70 -9.75 7.13 -12.60
CA SER A 70 -8.53 7.24 -13.39
C SER A 70 -7.33 7.63 -12.51
N LEU A 71 -6.18 7.00 -12.73
CA LEU A 71 -4.94 7.28 -11.99
C LEU A 71 -4.58 8.77 -11.97
N ALA A 72 -4.86 9.49 -13.07
CA ALA A 72 -4.63 10.92 -13.16
C ALA A 72 -5.49 11.72 -12.17
N ARG A 73 -6.77 11.35 -12.02
CA ARG A 73 -7.66 11.98 -11.04
C ARG A 73 -7.23 11.66 -9.62
N ILE A 74 -6.94 10.39 -9.34
CA ILE A 74 -6.46 9.98 -8.01
C ILE A 74 -5.17 10.73 -7.66
N ARG A 75 -4.21 10.86 -8.58
CA ARG A 75 -2.98 11.62 -8.35
C ARG A 75 -3.24 13.09 -8.06
N ALA A 76 -4.21 13.71 -8.73
CA ALA A 76 -4.59 15.10 -8.48
C ALA A 76 -5.19 15.30 -7.08
N GLU A 77 -5.97 14.35 -6.58
CA GLU A 77 -6.63 14.43 -5.27
C GLU A 77 -5.71 13.96 -4.12
N ALA A 78 -4.95 12.88 -4.30
CA ALA A 78 -4.13 12.24 -3.27
C ALA A 78 -2.75 12.90 -3.07
N GLY A 79 -2.33 13.76 -3.99
CA GLY A 79 -1.00 14.38 -3.98
C GLY A 79 0.12 13.43 -4.44
N PRO A 80 1.38 13.90 -4.42
CA PRO A 80 2.51 13.21 -5.06
C PRO A 80 3.06 12.03 -4.26
N ASP A 81 2.83 11.99 -2.93
CA ASP A 81 3.52 11.05 -2.04
C ASP A 81 2.88 9.66 -1.95
N LEU A 82 1.60 9.53 -2.34
CA LEU A 82 0.91 8.24 -2.31
C LEU A 82 1.45 7.34 -3.44
N ILE A 83 1.91 6.14 -3.10
CA ILE A 83 2.25 5.12 -4.10
C ILE A 83 0.94 4.67 -4.77
N LEU A 84 0.85 4.80 -6.10
CA LEU A 84 -0.30 4.33 -6.87
C LEU A 84 0.15 3.20 -7.79
N GLY A 85 -0.35 1.99 -7.55
CA GLY A 85 -0.20 0.84 -8.44
C GLY A 85 -1.48 0.63 -9.25
N GLY A 86 -1.37 0.47 -10.57
CA GLY A 86 -2.48 0.09 -11.43
C GLY A 86 -2.38 -1.38 -11.84
N ALA A 87 -3.50 -2.10 -11.88
CA ALA A 87 -3.54 -3.39 -12.57
C ALA A 87 -3.48 -3.18 -14.09
N SER A 88 -2.45 -3.75 -14.75
CA SER A 88 -2.44 -3.89 -16.22
C SER A 88 -2.67 -5.37 -16.57
N TYR A 89 -3.71 -5.64 -17.33
CA TYR A 89 -3.93 -6.94 -17.96
C TYR A 89 -3.61 -6.77 -19.44
N ASP A 90 -2.54 -7.42 -19.89
CA ASP A 90 -2.11 -7.53 -21.30
C ASP A 90 -1.86 -6.22 -22.07
N ASP A 91 -1.57 -5.10 -21.37
CA ASP A 91 -1.23 -3.82 -21.99
C ASP A 91 0.00 -3.19 -21.30
N LEU A 92 1.19 -3.59 -21.76
CA LEU A 92 2.49 -3.08 -21.29
C LEU A 92 2.61 -1.53 -21.26
N PRO A 93 1.97 -0.76 -22.17
CA PRO A 93 2.01 0.71 -22.11
C PRO A 93 1.38 1.30 -20.84
N SER A 94 0.34 0.67 -20.27
CA SER A 94 -0.41 1.18 -19.12
C SER A 94 0.37 1.10 -17.79
N ALA A 95 1.46 0.32 -17.74
CA ALA A 95 2.28 0.14 -16.54
C ALA A 95 3.22 1.33 -16.25
N ARG A 96 3.39 2.26 -17.18
CA ARG A 96 4.34 3.38 -17.07
C ARG A 96 3.65 4.68 -16.68
N CYS A 97 3.21 4.84 -15.44
CA CYS A 97 2.95 6.18 -14.91
C CYS A 97 2.84 6.22 -13.38
N SER A 98 3.97 6.25 -12.68
CA SER A 98 4.13 7.02 -11.44
C SER A 98 5.62 7.14 -11.11
N PRO A 99 6.16 8.36 -10.91
CA PRO A 99 7.47 8.49 -10.29
C PRO A 99 7.43 7.86 -8.88
N PRO A 100 8.51 7.22 -8.42
CA PRO A 100 8.57 6.71 -7.05
C PRO A 100 8.40 7.90 -6.08
N PRO A 101 7.69 7.73 -4.96
CA PRO A 101 7.64 8.78 -3.94
C PRO A 101 9.04 9.06 -3.42
N SER A 102 9.25 10.26 -2.89
CA SER A 102 10.50 10.65 -2.26
C SER A 102 10.90 9.60 -1.20
N SER A 103 12.11 9.07 -1.35
CA SER A 103 12.60 7.86 -0.70
C SER A 103 12.36 7.81 0.81
N ARG A 104 11.52 6.87 1.28
CA ARG A 104 11.66 6.35 2.65
C ARG A 104 12.87 5.43 2.69
N THR A 105 13.98 5.94 3.20
CA THR A 105 15.12 5.10 3.59
C THR A 105 14.61 4.01 4.54
N PRO A 106 14.80 2.72 4.23
CA PRO A 106 14.54 1.69 5.22
C PRO A 106 15.50 1.95 6.38
N SER A 107 14.95 2.15 7.58
CA SER A 107 15.75 2.18 8.80
C SER A 107 16.61 0.92 8.80
N ALA A 108 17.93 1.12 8.82
CA ALA A 108 18.90 0.05 8.77
C ALA A 108 18.68 -0.85 10.00
N HIS A 109 17.93 -1.94 9.84
CA HIS A 109 18.00 -3.05 10.76
C HIS A 109 19.42 -3.58 10.66
N ARG A 110 20.24 -3.20 11.65
CA ARG A 110 21.54 -3.81 11.95
C ARG A 110 21.31 -5.31 12.00
N CYS A 111 21.71 -5.99 10.93
CA CYS A 111 22.05 -7.40 10.98
C CYS A 111 23.18 -7.51 12.03
N ARG A 112 22.84 -7.95 13.24
CA ARG A 112 23.84 -8.45 14.18
C ARG A 112 24.14 -9.87 13.71
N CYS A 113 25.23 -9.99 12.96
CA CYS A 113 26.01 -11.21 12.86
C CYS A 113 26.50 -11.61 14.25
#